data_AF-A0A150IK31-F1
#
_entry.id   AF-A0A150IK31-F1
#
_cell.length_a   1.000
_cell.length_b   1.000
_cell.length_c   1.000
_cell.angle_alpha   90.00
_cell.angle_beta   90.00
_cell.angle_gamma   90.00
#
_symmetry.space_group_name_H-M   'P 1'
#
loop_
_entity.id
_entity.type
_entity.pdbx_description
1 polymer ?
#
loop_
_entity_poly.entity_id
_entity_poly.type
_entity_poly.pdbx_seq_one_letter_code
_entity_poly.pdbx_strand_id
1 'polypeptide(L)'
;MNTKQDYNKLLLFLYKELVEEKKDGVSPKTVVQEFQDWAPERINEAYVYLRDNHFLRSISLPSSYNGVFDFWIQELYPYAIKLVEDELESKKQEKLRNMLNQYPWEPIKLIKKDENRALFLDASIGEDIIFIADTKIAIKEGNIIERSLGNGLVEKYLVLDKDLTSEKDGIPSHYKIKVRKT
;
A
#
# COMPACT_ATOMS: atom_id res chain seq x y z
N MET A 1 11.75 11.35 -20.74
CA MET A 1 11.36 10.13 -19.99
C MET A 1 11.18 10.48 -18.54
N ASN A 2 10.10 10.04 -17.90
CA ASN A 2 9.96 10.17 -16.45
C ASN A 2 10.46 8.88 -15.81
N THR A 3 11.79 8.79 -15.66
CA THR A 3 12.52 7.58 -15.25
C THR A 3 11.94 6.95 -13.98
N LYS A 4 11.44 7.77 -13.04
CA LYS A 4 10.77 7.32 -11.81
C LYS A 4 9.44 6.62 -12.01
N GLN A 5 8.60 7.14 -12.90
CA GLN A 5 7.32 6.49 -13.19
C GLN A 5 7.54 5.15 -13.89
N ASP A 6 8.56 5.06 -14.74
CA ASP A 6 8.84 3.86 -15.52
C ASP A 6 9.33 2.73 -14.63
N TYR A 7 10.39 2.93 -13.82
CA TYR A 7 10.82 1.84 -12.94
C TYR A 7 9.75 1.47 -11.90
N ASN A 8 8.91 2.40 -11.43
CA ASN A 8 7.79 2.08 -10.53
C ASN A 8 6.76 1.16 -11.21
N LYS A 9 6.44 1.40 -12.49
CA LYS A 9 5.55 0.53 -13.27
C LYS A 9 6.14 -0.86 -13.45
N LEU A 10 7.42 -0.95 -13.80
CA LEU A 10 8.11 -2.24 -13.94
C LEU A 10 8.17 -2.96 -12.57
N LEU A 11 8.49 -2.26 -11.49
CA LEU A 11 8.53 -2.84 -10.14
C LEU A 11 7.17 -3.39 -9.71
N LEU A 12 6.08 -2.66 -9.96
CA LEU A 12 4.72 -3.12 -9.67
C LEU A 12 4.36 -4.37 -10.48
N PHE A 13 4.73 -4.41 -11.76
CA PHE A 13 4.54 -5.60 -12.59
C PHE A 13 5.30 -6.81 -12.03
N LEU A 14 6.58 -6.64 -11.69
CA LEU A 14 7.40 -7.70 -11.09
C LEU A 14 6.84 -8.17 -9.74
N TYR A 15 6.29 -7.27 -8.93
CA TYR A 15 5.62 -7.62 -7.68
C TYR A 15 4.44 -8.56 -7.93
N LYS A 16 3.56 -8.23 -8.87
CA LYS A 16 2.42 -9.08 -9.22
C LYS A 16 2.88 -10.47 -9.68
N GLU A 17 3.82 -10.51 -10.61
CA GLU A 17 4.30 -11.77 -11.20
C GLU A 17 5.01 -12.67 -10.17
N LEU A 18 5.89 -12.11 -9.35
CA LEU A 18 6.77 -12.88 -8.45
C LEU A 18 6.18 -13.10 -7.05
N VAL A 19 5.39 -12.15 -6.55
CA VAL A 19 4.87 -12.18 -5.16
C VAL A 19 3.42 -12.67 -5.14
N GLU A 20 2.54 -12.08 -5.95
CA GLU A 20 1.12 -12.44 -5.96
C GLU A 20 0.87 -13.75 -6.72
N GLU A 21 1.36 -13.83 -7.96
CA GLU A 21 1.21 -14.99 -8.85
C GLU A 21 2.25 -16.10 -8.60
N LYS A 22 3.27 -15.81 -7.77
CA LYS A 22 4.31 -16.76 -7.35
C LYS A 22 5.02 -17.46 -8.51
N LYS A 23 5.31 -16.72 -9.60
CA LYS A 23 6.09 -17.26 -10.72
C LYS A 23 7.54 -17.48 -10.31
N ASP A 24 8.17 -18.52 -10.87
CA ASP A 24 9.58 -18.85 -10.62
C ASP A 24 10.58 -17.84 -11.21
N GLY A 25 10.10 -16.94 -12.07
CA GLY A 25 10.88 -15.83 -12.59
C GLY A 25 10.20 -15.13 -13.76
N VAL A 26 10.77 -13.98 -14.14
CA VAL A 26 10.28 -13.14 -15.24
C VAL A 26 11.38 -12.98 -16.30
N SER A 27 11.02 -13.31 -17.54
CA SER A 27 11.90 -13.22 -18.72
C SER A 27 11.71 -11.89 -19.47
N PRO A 28 12.67 -11.45 -20.31
CA PRO A 28 12.51 -10.27 -21.15
C PRO A 28 11.32 -10.39 -22.10
N LYS A 29 11.01 -11.62 -22.57
CA LYS A 29 9.83 -11.85 -23.40
C LYS A 29 8.55 -11.47 -22.67
N THR A 30 8.41 -11.86 -21.40
CA THR A 30 7.24 -11.51 -20.58
C THR A 30 7.14 -10.00 -20.38
N VAL A 31 8.26 -9.32 -20.12
CA VAL A 31 8.28 -7.86 -19.95
C VAL A 31 7.92 -7.14 -21.25
N VAL A 32 8.48 -7.55 -22.40
CA VAL A 32 8.13 -6.97 -23.71
C VAL A 32 6.65 -7.18 -24.05
N GLN A 33 6.08 -8.32 -23.67
CA GLN A 33 4.66 -8.61 -23.88
C GLN A 33 3.72 -7.76 -23.02
N GLU A 34 4.12 -7.40 -21.80
CA GLU A 34 3.36 -6.50 -20.93
C GLU A 34 3.51 -5.04 -21.38
N PHE A 35 4.74 -4.61 -21.66
CA PHE A 35 5.09 -3.23 -21.97
C PHE A 35 5.27 -3.02 -23.49
N GLN A 36 4.28 -3.42 -24.29
CA GLN A 36 4.33 -3.35 -25.75
C GLN A 36 4.46 -1.90 -26.28
N ASP A 37 4.03 -0.92 -25.48
CA ASP A 37 4.14 0.50 -25.78
C ASP A 37 5.52 1.10 -25.41
N TRP A 38 6.42 0.31 -24.83
CA TRP A 38 7.76 0.76 -24.45
C TRP A 38 8.78 0.41 -25.53
N ALA A 39 9.62 1.39 -25.87
CA ALA A 39 10.84 1.12 -26.62
C ALA A 39 11.78 0.22 -25.79
N PRO A 40 12.57 -0.67 -26.42
CA PRO A 40 13.49 -1.57 -25.72
C PRO A 40 14.45 -0.84 -24.77
N GLU A 41 14.94 0.34 -25.15
CA GLU A 41 15.83 1.19 -24.36
C GLU A 41 15.17 1.62 -23.04
N ARG A 42 13.87 1.92 -23.07
CA ARG A 42 13.10 2.31 -21.88
C ARG A 42 12.97 1.15 -20.89
N ILE A 43 12.74 -0.07 -21.39
CA ILE A 43 12.72 -1.28 -20.55
C ILE A 43 14.11 -1.51 -19.93
N ASN A 44 15.16 -1.40 -20.74
CA ASN A 44 16.54 -1.57 -20.30
C ASN A 44 16.92 -0.56 -19.20
N GLU A 45 16.59 0.71 -19.37
CA GLU A 45 16.86 1.74 -18.35
C GLU A 45 16.12 1.46 -17.05
N ALA A 46 14.83 1.09 -17.11
CA ALA A 46 14.06 0.73 -15.92
C ALA A 46 14.63 -0.50 -15.22
N TYR A 47 14.97 -1.55 -15.97
CA TYR A 47 15.59 -2.76 -15.45
C TYR A 47 16.96 -2.48 -14.79
N VAL A 48 17.83 -1.73 -15.45
CA VAL A 48 19.16 -1.35 -14.93
C VAL A 48 19.01 -0.56 -13.63
N TYR A 49 18.06 0.39 -13.59
CA TYR A 49 17.79 1.14 -12.36
C TYR A 49 17.39 0.21 -11.22
N LEU A 50 16.43 -0.70 -11.44
CA LEU A 50 15.99 -1.63 -10.41
C LEU A 50 17.13 -2.57 -9.97
N ARG A 51 17.94 -3.07 -10.89
CA ARG A 51 19.09 -3.92 -10.60
C ARG A 51 20.15 -3.18 -9.77
N ASP A 52 20.59 -2.02 -10.23
CA ASP A 52 21.71 -1.28 -9.62
C ASP A 52 21.35 -0.71 -8.26
N ASN A 53 20.06 -0.40 -8.04
CA ASN A 53 19.55 -0.01 -6.74
C ASN A 53 19.12 -1.21 -5.87
N HIS A 54 19.44 -2.44 -6.28
CA HIS A 54 19.21 -3.67 -5.52
C HIS A 54 17.72 -3.96 -5.25
N PHE A 55 16.80 -3.65 -6.15
CA PHE A 55 15.36 -3.97 -5.96
C PHE A 55 15.04 -5.44 -6.27
N LEU A 56 15.87 -6.08 -7.08
CA LEU A 56 15.64 -7.43 -7.59
C LEU A 56 16.92 -8.26 -7.64
N ARG A 57 16.76 -9.58 -7.60
CA ARG A 57 17.81 -10.55 -7.95
C ARG A 57 17.56 -11.06 -9.36
N SER A 58 18.57 -10.99 -10.22
CA SER A 58 18.47 -11.48 -11.60
C SER A 58 19.78 -12.05 -12.11
N ILE A 59 19.68 -12.92 -13.11
CA ILE A 59 20.79 -13.34 -13.96
C ILE A 59 20.66 -12.58 -15.28
N SER A 60 21.78 -12.14 -15.87
CA SER A 60 21.80 -11.50 -17.19
C SER A 60 22.83 -12.19 -18.09
N LEU A 61 22.48 -12.38 -19.35
CA LEU A 61 23.36 -12.91 -20.40
C LEU A 61 23.84 -11.78 -21.33
N PRO A 62 24.99 -11.92 -21.99
CA PRO A 62 25.49 -10.96 -22.97
C PRO A 62 24.75 -11.10 -24.32
N SER A 63 23.43 -11.13 -24.27
CA SER A 63 22.50 -11.25 -25.40
C SER A 63 21.32 -10.29 -25.21
N SER A 64 20.44 -10.20 -26.22
CA SER A 64 19.21 -9.42 -26.12
C SER A 64 18.04 -10.13 -26.78
N TYR A 65 16.84 -9.86 -26.28
CA TYR A 65 15.56 -10.24 -26.87
C TYR A 65 14.85 -8.98 -27.37
N ASN A 66 14.72 -8.81 -28.69
CA ASN A 66 14.11 -7.62 -29.30
C ASN A 66 14.72 -6.29 -28.80
N GLY A 67 16.04 -6.24 -28.59
CA GLY A 67 16.75 -5.06 -28.08
C GLY A 67 16.68 -4.88 -26.55
N VAL A 68 15.89 -5.70 -25.84
CA VAL A 68 15.88 -5.75 -24.37
C VAL A 68 16.96 -6.70 -23.88
N PHE A 69 17.66 -6.36 -22.79
CA PHE A 69 18.67 -7.23 -22.20
C PHE A 69 18.11 -8.61 -21.89
N ASP A 70 18.90 -9.64 -22.17
CA ASP A 70 18.52 -11.00 -21.86
C ASP A 70 18.74 -11.28 -20.38
N PHE A 71 17.64 -11.21 -19.60
CA PHE A 71 17.66 -11.41 -18.16
C PHE A 71 16.69 -12.50 -17.69
N TRP A 72 16.94 -13.03 -16.50
CA TRP A 72 15.99 -13.83 -15.74
C TRP A 72 15.89 -13.23 -14.35
N ILE A 73 14.77 -12.55 -14.07
CA ILE A 73 14.50 -11.95 -12.76
C ILE A 73 13.89 -13.04 -11.88
N GLN A 74 14.56 -13.35 -10.76
CA GLN A 74 14.22 -14.47 -9.90
C GLN A 74 13.33 -14.07 -8.73
N GLU A 75 13.60 -12.93 -8.11
CA GLU A 75 12.86 -12.46 -6.93
C GLU A 75 13.03 -10.94 -6.76
N LEU A 76 12.12 -10.34 -5.99
CA LEU A 76 12.27 -9.00 -5.43
C LEU A 76 12.89 -9.09 -4.04
N TYR A 77 13.76 -8.13 -3.70
CA TYR A 77 14.28 -8.06 -2.34
C TYR A 77 13.19 -7.62 -1.34
N PRO A 78 13.28 -8.01 -0.05
CA PRO A 78 12.22 -7.75 0.94
C PRO A 78 11.83 -6.27 1.07
N TYR A 79 12.79 -5.34 0.96
CA TYR A 79 12.47 -3.92 1.04
C TYR A 79 11.74 -3.40 -0.20
N ALA A 80 12.00 -3.98 -1.39
CA ALA A 80 11.32 -3.63 -2.63
C ALA A 80 9.85 -4.07 -2.58
N ILE A 81 9.61 -5.28 -2.07
CA ILE A 81 8.27 -5.80 -1.78
C ILE A 81 7.53 -4.85 -0.83
N LYS A 82 8.16 -4.52 0.31
CA LYS A 82 7.59 -3.60 1.30
C LYS A 82 7.27 -2.23 0.71
N LEU A 83 8.15 -1.68 -0.13
CA LEU A 83 7.93 -0.39 -0.78
C LEU A 83 6.65 -0.40 -1.63
N VAL A 84 6.45 -1.46 -2.44
CA VAL A 84 5.25 -1.61 -3.28
C VAL A 84 4.01 -1.77 -2.42
N GLU A 85 4.06 -2.61 -1.38
CA GLU A 85 2.93 -2.82 -0.46
C GLU A 85 2.52 -1.56 0.28
N ASP A 86 3.48 -0.78 0.74
CA ASP A 86 3.22 0.48 1.43
C ASP A 86 2.62 1.53 0.45
N GLU A 87 3.06 1.55 -0.81
CA GLU A 87 2.46 2.42 -1.84
C GLU A 87 1.02 1.98 -2.20
N LEU A 88 0.78 0.67 -2.35
CA LEU A 88 -0.55 0.13 -2.64
C LEU A 88 -1.52 0.39 -1.49
N GLU A 89 -1.07 0.17 -0.25
CA GLU A 89 -1.84 0.47 0.95
C GLU A 89 -2.16 1.98 1.03
N SER A 90 -1.17 2.85 0.79
CA SER A 90 -1.38 4.29 0.79
C SER A 90 -2.43 4.72 -0.24
N LYS A 91 -2.39 4.18 -1.46
CA LYS A 91 -3.41 4.44 -2.51
C LYS A 91 -4.79 3.94 -2.11
N LYS A 92 -4.89 2.78 -1.46
CA LYS A 92 -6.16 2.26 -0.92
C LYS A 92 -6.72 3.21 0.13
N GLN A 93 -5.89 3.68 1.05
CA GLN A 93 -6.31 4.63 2.07
C GLN A 93 -6.77 5.97 1.47
N GLU A 94 -6.03 6.51 0.50
CA GLU A 94 -6.41 7.75 -0.21
C GLU A 94 -7.73 7.59 -0.97
N LYS A 95 -7.90 6.47 -1.70
CA LYS A 95 -9.15 6.18 -2.41
C LYS A 95 -10.33 6.12 -1.44
N LEU A 96 -10.17 5.45 -0.30
CA LEU A 96 -11.21 5.40 0.73
C LEU A 96 -11.55 6.79 1.27
N ARG A 97 -10.53 7.62 1.55
CA ARG A 97 -10.74 9.01 2.00
C ARG A 97 -11.57 9.82 1.02
N ASN A 98 -11.29 9.66 -0.27
CA ASN A 98 -12.03 10.33 -1.34
C ASN A 98 -13.48 9.81 -1.49
N MET A 99 -13.72 8.53 -1.20
CA MET A 99 -15.06 7.92 -1.25
C MET A 99 -15.91 8.25 -0.01
N LEU A 100 -15.31 8.19 1.18
CA LEU A 100 -15.95 8.47 2.46
C LEU A 100 -15.70 9.92 2.88
N ASN A 101 -16.28 10.85 2.14
CA ASN A 101 -16.13 12.29 2.37
C ASN A 101 -17.27 12.91 3.21
N GLN A 102 -18.15 12.07 3.79
CA GLN A 102 -19.26 12.54 4.62
C GLN A 102 -18.78 13.28 5.86
N TYR A 103 -17.63 12.88 6.41
CA TYR A 103 -16.96 13.54 7.52
C TYR A 103 -15.49 13.82 7.14
N PRO A 104 -14.88 14.90 7.64
CA PRO A 104 -13.47 15.14 7.44
C PRO A 104 -12.63 14.03 8.07
N TRP A 105 -11.55 13.69 7.37
CA TRP A 105 -10.51 12.83 7.92
C TRP A 105 -9.61 13.67 8.82
N GLU A 106 -9.52 13.29 10.08
CA GLU A 106 -8.80 14.04 11.10
C GLU A 106 -7.81 13.13 11.84
N PRO A 107 -6.69 13.69 12.30
CA PRO A 107 -5.74 12.94 13.12
C PRO A 107 -6.38 12.60 14.46
N ILE A 108 -6.32 11.32 14.81
CA ILE A 108 -6.73 10.78 16.10
C ILE A 108 -5.56 10.10 16.80
N LYS A 109 -5.74 9.90 18.10
CA LYS A 109 -4.87 9.06 18.92
C LYS A 109 -5.64 7.84 19.39
N LEU A 110 -5.25 6.66 18.90
CA LEU A 110 -5.77 5.36 19.35
C LEU A 110 -4.94 4.86 20.53
N ILE A 111 -5.59 4.72 21.69
CA ILE A 111 -5.01 4.15 22.91
C ILE A 111 -5.43 2.69 23.03
N LYS A 112 -4.44 1.80 22.92
CA LYS A 112 -4.60 0.37 23.14
C LYS A 112 -4.35 0.05 24.61
N LYS A 113 -5.41 -0.08 25.39
CA LYS A 113 -5.31 -0.30 26.85
C LYS A 113 -4.45 -1.51 27.21
N ASP A 114 -4.64 -2.63 26.52
CA ASP A 114 -3.93 -3.89 26.81
C ASP A 114 -2.43 -3.82 26.51
N GLU A 115 -2.02 -2.95 25.59
CA GLU A 115 -0.63 -2.85 25.11
C GLU A 115 0.12 -1.66 25.72
N ASN A 116 -0.56 -0.85 26.56
CA ASN A 116 -0.08 0.44 27.06
C ASN A 116 0.58 1.29 25.96
N ARG A 117 -0.04 1.29 24.77
CA ARG A 117 0.51 1.91 23.55
C ARG A 117 -0.49 2.89 22.95
N ALA A 118 0.03 4.01 22.46
CA ALA A 118 -0.72 4.95 21.64
C ALA A 118 -0.23 4.93 20.19
N LEU A 119 -1.16 5.03 19.25
CA LEU A 119 -0.91 5.17 17.81
C LEU A 119 -1.58 6.45 17.32
N PHE A 120 -0.94 7.13 16.38
CA PHE A 120 -1.51 8.30 15.70
C PHE A 120 -1.83 7.89 14.27
N LEU A 121 -3.06 8.19 13.84
CA LEU A 121 -3.54 7.88 12.50
C LEU A 121 -4.70 8.82 12.13
N ASP A 122 -5.07 8.86 10.86
CA ASP A 122 -6.24 9.60 10.42
C ASP A 122 -7.48 8.71 10.44
N ALA A 123 -8.62 9.29 10.80
CA ALA A 123 -9.91 8.62 10.79
C ALA A 123 -11.02 9.59 10.37
N SER A 124 -12.07 9.05 9.74
CA SER A 124 -13.31 9.79 9.49
C SER A 124 -14.24 9.62 10.68
N ILE A 125 -14.53 10.71 11.38
CA ILE A 125 -15.25 10.71 12.66
C ILE A 125 -16.72 11.04 12.48
N GLY A 126 -17.59 10.04 12.62
CA GLY A 126 -19.03 10.21 12.79
C GLY A 126 -19.44 10.26 14.26
N GLU A 127 -20.74 10.29 14.53
CA GLU A 127 -21.29 10.38 15.90
C GLU A 127 -21.12 9.06 16.68
N ASP A 128 -21.53 7.94 16.08
CA ASP A 128 -21.50 6.59 16.65
C ASP A 128 -20.58 5.63 15.89
N ILE A 129 -20.09 6.05 14.71
CA ILE A 129 -19.23 5.27 13.82
C ILE A 129 -17.97 6.05 13.47
N ILE A 130 -16.82 5.38 13.57
CA ILE A 130 -15.53 5.89 13.10
C ILE A 130 -15.00 4.96 12.01
N PHE A 131 -14.54 5.53 10.90
CA PHE A 131 -13.86 4.79 9.83
C PHE A 131 -12.35 4.97 9.92
N ILE A 132 -11.61 3.85 9.91
CA ILE A 132 -10.14 3.84 9.85
C ILE A 132 -9.72 3.09 8.59
N ALA A 133 -8.91 3.75 7.76
CA ALA A 133 -8.42 3.17 6.51
C ALA A 133 -7.27 2.18 6.72
N ASP A 134 -6.45 2.38 7.76
CA ASP A 134 -5.32 1.50 8.04
C ASP A 134 -5.79 0.16 8.65
N THR A 135 -5.80 -0.88 7.81
CA THR A 135 -6.22 -2.22 8.20
C THR A 135 -5.13 -3.03 8.92
N LYS A 136 -3.87 -2.57 8.89
CA LYS A 136 -2.73 -3.23 9.55
C LYS A 136 -2.75 -2.99 11.07
N ILE A 137 -3.52 -2.01 11.54
CA ILE A 137 -3.67 -1.73 12.96
C ILE A 137 -4.70 -2.67 13.58
N ALA A 138 -4.28 -3.43 14.59
CA ALA A 138 -5.20 -4.20 15.42
C ALA A 138 -6.01 -3.26 16.33
N ILE A 139 -7.31 -3.18 16.09
CA ILE A 139 -8.29 -2.46 16.93
C ILE A 139 -9.01 -3.49 17.80
N LYS A 140 -9.37 -3.15 19.04
CA LYS A 140 -10.14 -4.03 19.93
C LYS A 140 -11.24 -3.25 20.65
N GLU A 141 -12.31 -3.95 21.04
CA GLU A 141 -13.27 -3.45 22.01
C GLU A 141 -12.55 -2.99 23.29
N GLY A 142 -13.01 -1.89 23.88
CA GLY A 142 -12.41 -1.29 25.07
C GLY A 142 -11.23 -0.35 24.80
N ASN A 143 -10.70 -0.31 23.57
CA ASN A 143 -9.74 0.74 23.14
C ASN A 143 -10.38 2.12 23.22
N ILE A 144 -9.55 3.16 23.35
CA ILE A 144 -10.01 4.56 23.40
C ILE A 144 -9.48 5.29 22.18
N ILE A 145 -10.35 6.04 21.51
CA ILE A 145 -9.96 7.00 20.48
C ILE A 145 -10.08 8.41 21.08
N GLU A 146 -8.99 9.17 21.02
CA GLU A 146 -8.97 10.59 21.40
C GLU A 146 -8.89 11.45 20.13
N ARG A 147 -9.78 12.44 20.03
CA ARG A 147 -9.78 13.46 18.98
C ARG A 147 -9.50 14.82 19.61
N SER A 148 -8.44 15.48 19.18
CA SER A 148 -8.12 16.84 19.62
C SER A 148 -8.91 17.85 18.79
N LEU A 149 -9.64 18.73 19.48
CA LEU A 149 -10.37 19.83 18.86
C LEU A 149 -9.49 21.08 18.81
N GLY A 150 -9.72 21.95 17.82
CA GLY A 150 -8.94 23.19 17.62
C GLY A 150 -8.99 24.19 18.77
N ASN A 151 -9.90 24.00 19.73
CA ASN A 151 -10.01 24.79 20.96
C ASN A 151 -9.24 24.20 22.16
N GLY A 152 -8.44 23.15 21.94
CA GLY A 152 -7.67 22.46 22.99
C GLY A 152 -8.46 21.44 23.81
N LEU A 153 -9.77 21.26 23.54
CA LEU A 153 -10.54 20.18 24.14
C LEU A 153 -10.23 18.84 23.47
N VAL A 154 -10.46 17.75 24.21
CA VAL A 154 -10.28 16.38 23.71
C VAL A 154 -11.60 15.63 23.84
N GLU A 155 -12.11 15.13 22.71
CA GLU A 155 -13.21 14.17 22.71
C GLU A 155 -12.66 12.76 22.86
N LYS A 156 -13.34 11.94 23.68
CA LYS A 156 -12.96 10.56 23.90
C LYS A 156 -14.09 9.63 23.48
N TYR A 157 -13.71 8.56 22.80
CA TYR A 157 -14.61 7.56 22.28
C TYR A 157 -14.16 6.18 22.75
N LEU A 158 -15.05 5.43 23.38
CA LEU A 158 -14.84 4.03 23.71
C LEU A 158 -15.21 3.16 22.50
N VAL A 159 -14.30 2.31 22.06
CA VAL A 159 -14.58 1.30 21.03
C VAL A 159 -15.49 0.22 21.63
N LEU A 160 -16.67 0.07 21.04
CA LEU A 160 -17.66 -0.93 21.44
C LEU A 160 -17.59 -2.18 20.56
N ASP A 161 -17.35 -1.99 19.27
CA ASP A 161 -17.26 -3.08 18.31
C ASP A 161 -16.45 -2.63 17.08
N LYS A 162 -15.92 -3.59 16.33
CA LYS A 162 -15.21 -3.34 15.08
C LYS A 162 -15.67 -4.34 14.02
N ASP A 163 -15.87 -3.81 12.82
CA ASP A 163 -16.04 -4.63 11.62
C ASP A 163 -14.92 -4.32 10.63
N LEU A 164 -14.31 -5.36 10.08
CA LEU A 164 -13.32 -5.23 9.01
C LEU A 164 -14.04 -5.48 7.70
N THR A 165 -14.36 -4.41 6.99
CA THR A 165 -14.91 -4.51 5.65
C THR A 165 -13.82 -4.96 4.70
N SER A 166 -14.01 -6.11 4.06
CA SER A 166 -13.14 -6.60 2.99
C SER A 166 -13.34 -5.81 1.71
N GLU A 167 -12.27 -5.66 0.93
CA GLU A 167 -12.30 -5.00 -0.38
C GLU A 167 -13.36 -5.63 -1.29
N LYS A 168 -14.31 -4.82 -1.75
CA LYS A 168 -15.43 -5.26 -2.60
C LYS A 168 -15.98 -4.09 -3.41
N ASP A 169 -16.37 -4.35 -4.66
CA ASP A 169 -17.02 -3.38 -5.55
C ASP A 169 -16.23 -2.06 -5.67
N GLY A 170 -14.89 -2.16 -5.65
CA GLY A 170 -13.98 -1.01 -5.73
C GLY A 170 -13.82 -0.21 -4.44
N ILE A 171 -14.50 -0.57 -3.35
CA ILE A 171 -14.33 0.00 -2.01
C ILE A 171 -13.13 -0.68 -1.34
N PRO A 172 -12.06 0.05 -0.97
CA PRO A 172 -10.91 -0.53 -0.27
C PRO A 172 -11.30 -1.13 1.09
N SER A 173 -10.55 -2.14 1.53
CA SER A 173 -10.72 -2.67 2.88
C SER A 173 -10.52 -1.59 3.94
N HIS A 174 -11.33 -1.60 4.99
CA HIS A 174 -11.25 -0.61 6.06
C HIS A 174 -12.00 -1.07 7.31
N TYR A 175 -11.69 -0.43 8.44
CA TYR A 175 -12.45 -0.62 9.66
C TYR A 175 -13.66 0.29 9.70
N LYS A 176 -14.80 -0.28 10.10
CA LYS A 176 -15.98 0.41 10.58
C LYS A 176 -16.11 0.13 12.07
N ILE A 177 -15.99 1.17 12.89
CA ILE A 177 -15.85 1.04 14.33
C ILE A 177 -17.05 1.65 15.00
N LYS A 178 -17.77 0.86 15.78
CA LYS A 178 -18.85 1.37 16.61
C LYS A 178 -18.25 1.93 17.90
N VAL A 179 -18.62 3.17 18.22
CA VAL A 179 -18.08 3.89 19.37
C VAL A 179 -19.17 4.52 20.23
N ARG A 180 -18.80 4.87 21.46
CA ARG A 180 -19.59 5.71 22.35
C ARG A 180 -18.73 6.81 22.94
N LYS A 181 -19.17 8.06 22.82
CA LYS A 181 -18.52 9.21 23.48
C LYS A 181 -18.54 9.03 25.01
N THR A 182 -17.42 9.34 25.67
CA THR A 182 -17.24 9.19 27.12
C THR A 182 -16.89 10.50 27.80
#